data_AF-A0A8J1XG59-F1
#
_entry.id   AF-A0A8J1XG59-F1
#
_cell.length_a   1.000
_cell.length_b   1.000
_cell.length_c   1.000
_cell.angle_alpha   90.00
_cell.angle_beta   90.00
_cell.angle_gamma   90.00
#
_symmetry.space_group_name_H-M   'P 1'
#
loop_
_entity.id
_entity.type
_entity.pdbx_description
1 polymer ?
#
loop_
_entity_poly.entity_id
_entity_poly.type
_entity_poly.pdbx_seq_one_letter_code
_entity_poly.pdbx_strand_id
1 'polypeptide(L)'
;MFVTTLGIALLSLLTARSESGFYSDAKSSADNLAVSNSNSNKDAGCVWGDWGTWSYSGCTSTCGPGKRQKRRMRKNLFPKESSKQCPSISVETGFVDCEETPCPVCVWGDWGTWVHGGCSSTCGPGKRPRKRTRRILFPKESSKKCPGASVETGVVDCERPPCPGEKNNT
;
A
#
# COMPACT_ATOMS: atom_id res chain seq x y z
N MET A 1 -39.71 -10.93 39.35
CA MET A 1 -40.14 -9.57 38.99
C MET A 1 -39.42 -9.23 37.68
N PHE A 2 -39.94 -9.63 36.52
CA PHE A 2 -40.95 -8.91 35.71
C PHE A 2 -40.53 -7.42 35.58
N VAL A 3 -40.18 -6.88 34.41
CA VAL A 3 -40.94 -6.95 33.15
C VAL A 3 -39.99 -6.85 31.94
N THR A 4 -40.11 -7.78 31.00
CA THR A 4 -39.68 -7.64 29.60
C THR A 4 -40.86 -7.13 28.78
N THR A 5 -40.69 -6.00 28.08
CA THR A 5 -41.59 -5.53 27.02
C THR A 5 -40.78 -5.49 25.73
N LEU A 6 -41.05 -6.39 24.77
CA LEU A 6 -41.94 -6.16 23.62
C LEU A 6 -41.44 -4.93 22.84
N GLY A 7 -40.74 -5.05 21.71
CA GLY A 7 -41.14 -5.80 20.52
C GLY A 7 -41.91 -4.86 19.60
N ILE A 8 -41.31 -4.49 18.47
CA ILE A 8 -41.94 -4.23 17.16
C ILE A 8 -40.81 -4.30 16.12
N ALA A 9 -40.72 -5.46 15.47
CA ALA A 9 -40.13 -5.58 14.15
C ALA A 9 -41.26 -5.32 13.15
N LEU A 10 -41.18 -4.23 12.39
CA LEU A 10 -42.07 -3.98 11.26
C LEU A 10 -41.37 -4.37 9.96
N LEU A 11 -41.70 -5.59 9.53
CA LEU A 11 -41.67 -6.06 8.15
C LEU A 11 -42.63 -5.19 7.31
N SER A 12 -42.14 -4.62 6.21
CA SER A 12 -42.92 -4.25 4.99
C SER A 12 -42.09 -3.24 4.18
N LEU A 13 -41.87 -3.31 2.86
CA LEU A 13 -42.35 -4.15 1.78
C LEU A 13 -41.33 -4.00 0.63
N LEU A 14 -40.94 -5.12 0.03
CA LEU A 14 -40.43 -5.13 -1.34
C LEU A 14 -41.54 -4.64 -2.26
N THR A 15 -41.29 -3.60 -3.04
CA THR A 15 -41.97 -3.42 -4.33
C THR A 15 -40.94 -3.04 -5.37
N ALA A 16 -40.37 -4.09 -6.00
CA ALA A 16 -39.84 -3.99 -7.34
C ALA A 16 -40.98 -3.54 -8.25
N ARG A 17 -40.87 -2.34 -8.82
CA ARG A 17 -41.82 -1.88 -9.84
C ARG A 17 -41.22 -2.18 -11.20
N SER A 18 -41.57 -3.36 -11.71
CA SER A 18 -41.53 -3.67 -13.13
C SER A 18 -42.70 -2.96 -13.81
N GLU A 19 -42.43 -1.97 -14.64
CA GLU A 19 -43.40 -1.53 -15.65
C GLU A 19 -42.84 -1.87 -17.03
N SER A 20 -43.19 -3.07 -17.47
CA SER A 20 -43.19 -3.45 -18.87
C SER A 20 -44.44 -2.86 -19.53
N GLY A 21 -44.26 -1.79 -20.29
CA GLY A 21 -45.22 -1.33 -21.29
C GLY A 21 -44.64 -1.59 -22.68
N PHE A 22 -45.12 -2.66 -23.33
CA PHE A 22 -44.95 -2.91 -24.76
C PHE A 22 -46.10 -2.22 -25.50
N TYR A 23 -45.83 -1.30 -26.43
CA TYR A 23 -46.37 -1.35 -27.81
C TYR A 23 -45.70 -0.30 -28.71
N SER A 24 -45.67 -0.63 -29.99
CA SER A 24 -44.87 -0.15 -31.12
C SER A 24 -44.98 1.36 -31.47
N ASP A 25 -43.93 1.96 -32.04
CA ASP A 25 -43.72 2.04 -33.49
C ASP A 25 -42.50 2.92 -33.85
N ALA A 26 -41.83 2.55 -34.93
CA ALA A 26 -40.65 3.21 -35.45
C ALA A 26 -40.94 4.65 -35.92
N LYS A 27 -40.04 5.58 -35.57
CA LYS A 27 -39.76 6.75 -36.42
C LYS A 27 -38.31 7.19 -36.29
N SER A 28 -37.53 6.77 -37.28
CA SER A 28 -36.39 7.53 -37.79
C SER A 28 -36.79 9.01 -37.88
N SER A 29 -36.04 9.89 -37.22
CA SER A 29 -35.69 11.17 -37.80
C SER A 29 -34.56 11.83 -37.02
N ALA A 30 -33.70 12.48 -37.80
CA ALA A 30 -32.45 13.10 -37.44
C ALA A 30 -32.57 14.20 -36.37
N ASP A 31 -31.38 14.60 -35.92
CA ASP A 31 -31.03 15.88 -35.30
C ASP A 31 -31.20 16.01 -33.78
N ASN A 32 -30.08 15.78 -33.08
CA ASN A 32 -29.59 16.74 -32.09
C ASN A 32 -28.07 16.61 -31.94
N LEU A 33 -27.38 17.32 -32.85
CA LEU A 33 -25.94 17.56 -32.80
C LEU A 33 -25.66 18.56 -31.66
N ALA A 34 -25.33 18.08 -30.46
CA ALA A 34 -24.67 18.92 -29.46
C ALA A 34 -23.16 18.96 -29.75
N VAL A 35 -22.78 19.60 -30.86
CA VAL A 35 -21.40 20.05 -31.08
C VAL A 35 -21.25 21.36 -30.33
N SER A 36 -20.71 21.29 -29.11
CA SER A 36 -20.28 22.47 -28.37
C SER A 36 -19.10 23.12 -29.11
N ASN A 37 -19.43 24.13 -29.90
CA ASN A 37 -18.52 24.98 -30.64
C ASN A 37 -17.82 25.96 -29.69
N SER A 38 -16.49 25.89 -29.62
CA SER A 38 -15.69 27.07 -29.30
C SER A 38 -14.34 27.01 -30.02
N ASN A 39 -14.18 27.93 -30.96
CA ASN A 39 -12.97 28.38 -31.65
C ASN A 39 -12.46 27.57 -32.85
N SER A 40 -12.77 28.16 -34.01
CA SER A 40 -12.25 27.90 -35.34
C SER A 40 -10.71 28.01 -35.41
N ASN A 41 -10.04 26.85 -35.41
CA ASN A 41 -8.84 26.64 -36.22
C ASN A 41 -8.89 25.22 -36.79
N LYS A 42 -9.09 25.14 -38.11
CA LYS A 42 -9.26 23.89 -38.85
C LYS A 42 -7.91 23.16 -38.97
N ASP A 43 -7.57 22.36 -37.97
CA ASP A 43 -6.87 21.09 -38.22
C ASP A 43 -7.93 19.98 -38.25
N ALA A 44 -8.47 19.75 -39.44
CA ALA A 44 -9.59 18.82 -39.71
C ALA A 44 -9.22 17.32 -39.59
N GLY A 45 -8.36 16.98 -38.63
CA GLY A 45 -7.90 15.61 -38.34
C GLY A 45 -7.72 15.32 -36.84
N CYS A 46 -8.08 16.24 -35.96
CA CYS A 46 -7.83 16.13 -34.52
C CYS A 46 -9.13 16.27 -33.72
N VAL A 47 -10.04 15.31 -33.86
CA VAL A 47 -11.26 15.24 -33.04
C VAL A 47 -11.02 14.23 -31.93
N TRP A 48 -10.94 14.72 -30.70
CA TRP A 48 -10.76 13.87 -29.54
C TRP A 48 -12.11 13.34 -29.05
N GLY A 49 -12.17 12.05 -28.72
CA GLY A 49 -13.28 11.48 -27.97
C GLY A 49 -13.20 11.86 -26.49
N ASP A 50 -14.19 11.39 -25.74
CA ASP A 50 -14.25 11.63 -24.30
C ASP A 50 -13.06 11.02 -23.55
N TRP A 51 -12.79 11.60 -22.38
CA TRP A 51 -11.85 11.03 -21.44
C TRP A 51 -12.33 9.68 -20.94
N GLY A 52 -11.46 8.67 -21.02
CA GLY A 52 -11.67 7.40 -20.35
C GLY A 52 -11.65 7.55 -18.83
N THR A 53 -11.99 6.45 -18.15
CA THR A 53 -11.96 6.36 -16.69
C THR A 53 -10.55 6.55 -16.13
N TRP A 54 -10.45 7.11 -14.93
CA TRP A 54 -9.19 7.17 -14.20
C TRP A 54 -8.73 5.77 -13.80
N SER A 55 -7.48 5.44 -14.12
CA SER A 55 -6.73 4.34 -13.49
C SER A 55 -5.81 4.89 -12.41
N TYR A 56 -5.59 4.09 -11.37
CA TYR A 56 -4.79 4.49 -10.21
C TYR A 56 -3.63 3.51 -9.99
N SER A 57 -2.46 4.04 -9.61
CA SER A 57 -1.35 3.24 -9.11
C SER A 57 -1.58 2.81 -7.66
N GLY A 58 -0.65 1.99 -7.12
CA GLY A 58 -0.52 1.79 -5.67
C GLY A 58 -0.19 3.10 -4.94
N CYS A 59 -0.48 3.13 -3.65
CA CYS A 59 -0.13 4.24 -2.75
C CYS A 59 1.40 4.29 -2.52
N THR A 60 1.98 5.48 -2.41
CA THR A 60 3.40 5.65 -2.06
C THR A 60 3.73 5.15 -0.67
N SER A 61 2.74 5.18 0.22
CA SER A 61 2.86 4.72 1.60
C SER A 61 2.26 3.31 1.70
N THR A 62 2.85 2.45 2.54
CA THR A 62 2.30 1.12 2.86
C THR A 62 1.39 1.15 4.09
N CYS A 63 1.38 2.26 4.83
CA CYS A 63 0.52 2.56 5.96
C CYS A 63 0.31 4.07 6.05
N GLY A 64 -0.81 4.51 6.62
CA GLY A 64 -1.14 5.92 6.82
C GLY A 64 -1.28 6.71 5.51
N PRO A 65 -1.14 8.04 5.56
CA PRO A 65 -1.34 8.90 4.40
C PRO A 65 -0.21 8.77 3.38
N GLY A 66 -0.57 8.84 2.11
CA GLY A 66 0.35 8.82 0.97
C GLY A 66 -0.26 9.46 -0.26
N LYS A 67 0.39 9.28 -1.40
CA LYS A 67 -0.11 9.72 -2.71
C LYS A 67 -0.17 8.54 -3.67
N ARG A 68 -1.06 8.59 -4.64
CA ARG A 68 -1.09 7.66 -5.77
C ARG A 68 -1.26 8.41 -7.07
N GLN A 69 -0.67 7.87 -8.13
CA GLN A 69 -0.79 8.44 -9.45
C GLN A 69 -2.16 8.07 -10.02
N LYS A 70 -2.84 9.04 -10.63
CA LYS A 70 -4.01 8.83 -11.48
C LYS A 70 -3.63 9.05 -12.94
N ARG A 71 -4.19 8.24 -13.84
CA ARG A 71 -3.96 8.35 -15.28
C ARG A 71 -5.25 8.08 -16.04
N ARG A 72 -5.54 8.87 -17.07
CA ARG A 72 -6.64 8.60 -18.02
C ARG A 72 -6.19 8.89 -19.44
N MET A 73 -6.87 8.30 -20.40
CA MET A 73 -6.59 8.49 -21.82
C MET A 73 -7.86 8.81 -22.60
N ARG A 74 -7.72 9.56 -23.67
CA ARG A 74 -8.77 9.78 -24.68
C ARG A 74 -8.22 9.42 -26.06
N LYS A 75 -9.09 8.90 -26.93
CA LYS A 75 -8.71 8.46 -28.28
C LYS A 75 -8.98 9.59 -29.29
N ASN A 76 -8.13 9.71 -30.30
CA ASN A 76 -8.47 10.50 -31.48
C ASN A 76 -9.48 9.69 -32.30
N LEU A 77 -10.65 10.26 -32.58
CA LEU A 77 -11.73 9.60 -33.32
C LEU A 77 -11.49 9.61 -34.83
N PHE A 78 -10.65 10.52 -35.34
CA PHE A 78 -10.28 10.56 -36.76
C PHE A 78 -8.75 10.63 -36.93
N PRO A 79 -8.01 9.56 -36.64
CA PRO A 79 -6.58 9.50 -36.91
C PRO A 79 -6.35 9.51 -38.43
N LYS A 80 -6.09 10.69 -39.02
CA LYS A 80 -5.64 10.76 -40.41
C LYS A 80 -4.17 10.31 -40.49
N GLU A 81 -3.82 9.60 -41.56
CA GLU A 81 -2.41 9.37 -42.00
C GLU A 81 -1.76 10.65 -42.52
N SER A 82 -2.11 11.82 -41.99
CA SER A 82 -1.47 13.07 -42.35
C SER A 82 -0.22 13.26 -41.50
N SER A 83 0.87 13.71 -42.12
CA SER A 83 2.16 14.11 -41.51
C SER A 83 2.06 15.21 -40.43
N LYS A 84 0.85 15.68 -40.10
CA LYS A 84 0.58 16.63 -39.02
C LYS A 84 0.14 15.88 -37.76
N GLN A 85 1.02 15.90 -36.75
CA GLN A 85 0.74 15.36 -35.43
C GLN A 85 -0.34 16.22 -34.74
N CYS A 86 -1.45 15.60 -34.31
CA CYS A 86 -2.43 16.29 -33.48
C CYS A 86 -1.82 16.78 -32.15
N PRO A 87 -2.33 17.88 -31.57
CA PRO A 87 -1.91 18.35 -30.25
C PRO A 87 -1.88 17.21 -29.21
N SER A 88 -0.79 17.14 -28.45
CA SER A 88 -0.27 15.90 -27.85
C SER A 88 -0.99 15.37 -26.60
N ILE A 89 -2.05 16.01 -26.10
CA ILE A 89 -2.72 15.57 -24.86
C ILE A 89 -3.81 14.54 -25.18
N SER A 90 -3.37 13.31 -25.39
CA SER A 90 -4.18 12.08 -25.38
C SER A 90 -4.17 11.40 -24.01
N VAL A 91 -3.28 11.83 -23.11
CA VAL A 91 -3.07 11.26 -21.77
C VAL A 91 -3.08 12.38 -20.76
N GLU A 92 -3.79 12.17 -19.66
CA GLU A 92 -3.75 13.04 -18.49
C GLU A 92 -3.25 12.23 -17.29
N THR A 93 -2.31 12.81 -16.54
CA THR A 93 -1.75 12.24 -15.31
C THR A 93 -1.84 13.24 -14.18
N GLY A 94 -1.88 12.74 -12.95
CA GLY A 94 -1.80 13.56 -11.75
C GLY A 94 -1.58 12.71 -10.51
N PHE A 95 -1.56 13.36 -9.35
CA PHE A 95 -1.51 12.69 -8.05
C PHE A 95 -2.76 13.02 -7.25
N VAL A 96 -3.20 12.06 -6.46
CA VAL A 96 -4.25 12.22 -5.45
C VAL A 96 -3.78 11.58 -4.15
N ASP A 97 -4.30 12.06 -3.03
CA ASP A 97 -3.98 11.46 -1.74
C ASP A 97 -4.64 10.07 -1.62
N CYS A 98 -3.97 9.20 -0.87
CA CYS A 98 -4.46 7.89 -0.45
C CYS A 98 -4.20 7.71 1.04
N GLU A 99 -5.02 6.89 1.68
CA GLU A 99 -4.89 6.59 3.10
C GLU A 99 -4.94 5.07 3.26
N GLU A 100 -3.81 4.51 3.66
CA GLU A 100 -3.68 3.10 4.01
C GLU A 100 -3.98 2.90 5.50
N THR A 101 -3.99 1.63 5.93
CA THR A 101 -4.15 1.29 7.34
C THR A 101 -3.18 2.07 8.24
N PRO A 102 -3.59 2.46 9.48
CA PRO A 102 -2.73 3.24 10.36
C PRO A 102 -1.35 2.60 10.56
N CYS A 103 -0.31 3.44 10.53
CA CYS A 103 1.04 2.95 10.73
C CYS A 103 1.25 2.41 12.15
N PRO A 104 1.99 1.29 12.31
CA PRO A 104 2.35 0.79 13.63
C PRO A 104 3.23 1.82 14.35
N VAL A 105 3.08 1.93 15.67
CA VAL A 105 3.81 2.95 16.45
C VAL A 105 5.32 2.69 16.45
N CYS A 106 5.72 1.42 16.64
CA CYS A 106 7.08 0.96 16.41
C CYS A 106 7.13 -0.56 16.25
N VAL A 107 8.00 -1.03 15.36
CA VAL A 107 8.32 -2.44 15.18
C VAL A 107 9.83 -2.66 15.26
N TRP A 108 10.25 -3.53 16.17
CA TRP A 108 11.62 -4.05 16.21
C TRP A 108 11.81 -5.12 15.15
N GLY A 109 12.99 -5.16 14.56
CA GLY A 109 13.45 -6.33 13.82
C GLY A 109 13.93 -7.43 14.75
N ASP A 110 14.23 -8.56 14.14
CA ASP A 110 14.79 -9.69 14.85
C ASP A 110 16.12 -9.34 15.51
N TRP A 111 16.41 -10.10 16.57
CA TRP A 111 17.71 -10.05 17.18
C TRP A 111 18.78 -10.58 16.22
N GLY A 112 19.86 -9.82 16.09
CA GLY A 112 21.08 -10.30 15.46
C GLY A 112 21.68 -11.47 16.24
N THR A 113 22.68 -12.09 15.62
CA THR A 113 23.42 -13.20 16.22
C THR A 113 24.19 -12.75 17.47
N TRP A 114 24.44 -13.69 18.38
CA TRP A 114 25.26 -13.43 19.56
C TRP A 114 26.73 -13.28 19.16
N VAL A 115 27.32 -12.14 19.51
CA VAL A 115 28.76 -11.90 19.43
C VAL A 115 29.36 -12.24 20.78
N HIS A 116 30.30 -13.18 20.79
CA HIS A 116 30.99 -13.63 22.00
C HIS A 116 32.33 -12.90 22.17
N GLY A 117 32.62 -12.46 23.39
CA GLY A 117 33.94 -11.97 23.77
C GLY A 117 34.89 -13.10 24.19
N GLY A 118 36.05 -12.72 24.72
CA GLY A 118 37.05 -13.66 25.24
C GLY A 118 36.55 -14.44 26.45
N CYS A 119 37.04 -15.67 26.59
CA CYS A 119 36.83 -16.49 27.78
C CYS A 119 37.69 -15.96 28.94
N SER A 120 37.11 -15.87 30.13
CA SER A 120 37.79 -15.41 31.35
C SER A 120 38.95 -16.31 31.74
N SER A 121 38.84 -17.61 31.45
CA SER A 121 39.87 -18.59 31.74
C SER A 121 40.80 -18.79 30.53
N THR A 122 42.07 -19.04 30.82
CA THR A 122 43.08 -19.43 29.82
C THR A 122 43.10 -20.94 29.57
N CYS A 123 42.66 -21.72 30.55
CA CYS A 123 42.48 -23.17 30.52
C CYS A 123 41.25 -23.58 31.36
N GLY A 124 40.68 -24.76 31.09
CA GLY A 124 39.49 -25.29 31.78
C GLY A 124 38.21 -24.45 31.61
N PRO A 125 37.23 -24.62 32.50
CA PRO A 125 35.96 -23.90 32.44
C PRO A 125 36.14 -22.42 32.78
N GLY A 126 35.37 -21.58 32.10
CA GLY A 126 35.37 -20.14 32.29
C GLY A 126 34.06 -19.51 31.85
N LYS A 127 34.02 -18.18 31.84
CA LYS A 127 32.87 -17.40 31.40
C LYS A 127 33.27 -16.40 30.33
N ARG A 128 32.41 -16.18 29.34
CA ARG A 128 32.61 -15.16 28.31
C ARG A 128 31.40 -14.25 28.18
N PRO A 129 31.60 -12.94 27.97
CA PRO A 129 30.49 -12.05 27.68
C PRO A 129 29.93 -12.35 26.29
N ARG A 130 28.64 -12.07 26.12
CA ARG A 130 27.97 -12.08 24.82
C ARG A 130 27.13 -10.82 24.66
N LYS A 131 27.02 -10.35 23.42
CA LYS A 131 26.22 -9.19 23.04
C LYS A 131 25.49 -9.46 21.75
N ARG A 132 24.22 -9.04 21.67
CA ARG A 132 23.46 -8.99 20.41
C ARG A 132 22.73 -7.67 20.29
N THR A 133 22.37 -7.29 19.07
CA THR A 133 21.66 -6.05 18.79
C THR A 133 20.50 -6.31 17.85
N ARG A 134 19.49 -5.45 17.89
CA ARG A 134 18.38 -5.41 16.94
C ARG A 134 18.14 -3.99 16.48
N ARG A 135 17.55 -3.82 15.31
CA ARG A 135 17.24 -2.51 14.71
C ARG A 135 15.74 -2.28 14.66
N ILE A 136 15.34 -1.02 14.55
CA ILE A 136 13.94 -0.66 14.33
C ILE A 136 13.64 -0.89 12.85
N LEU A 137 12.59 -1.66 12.54
CA LEU A 137 12.10 -1.84 11.17
C LEU A 137 11.09 -0.77 10.79
N PHE A 138 10.30 -0.31 11.78
CA PHE A 138 9.36 0.79 11.59
C PHE A 138 9.34 1.70 12.81
N PRO A 139 9.43 3.04 12.65
CA PRO A 139 9.79 3.74 11.41
C PRO A 139 11.25 3.48 11.03
N LYS A 140 11.55 3.36 9.73
CA LYS A 140 12.90 2.99 9.21
C LYS A 140 14.01 3.94 9.68
N GLU A 141 13.66 5.20 9.93
CA GLU A 141 14.58 6.25 10.43
C GLU A 141 13.94 7.03 11.59
N SER A 142 13.54 6.33 12.66
CA SER A 142 13.07 7.04 13.85
C SER A 142 14.23 7.43 14.78
N SER A 143 14.35 8.73 15.08
CA SER A 143 15.12 9.23 16.23
C SER A 143 14.45 8.89 17.58
N LYS A 144 13.20 8.41 17.54
CA LYS A 144 12.43 8.01 18.73
C LYS A 144 12.90 6.64 19.23
N LYS A 145 13.10 6.53 20.54
CA LYS A 145 13.41 5.26 21.20
C LYS A 145 12.15 4.41 21.24
N CYS A 146 12.15 3.28 20.52
CA CYS A 146 11.12 2.29 20.67
C CYS A 146 11.16 1.66 22.06
N PRO A 147 10.00 1.28 22.65
CA PRO A 147 9.98 0.58 23.92
C PRO A 147 10.84 -0.69 23.90
N GLY A 148 11.61 -0.90 24.96
CA GLY A 148 12.55 -2.03 25.08
C GLY A 148 13.96 -1.73 24.57
N ALA A 149 14.88 -2.67 24.78
CA ALA A 149 16.29 -2.47 24.47
C ALA A 149 16.62 -2.78 22.99
N SER A 150 17.54 -2.01 22.41
CA SER A 150 18.17 -2.30 21.11
C SER A 150 19.40 -3.19 21.23
N VAL A 151 19.90 -3.38 22.45
CA VAL A 151 21.11 -4.14 22.77
C VAL A 151 20.79 -5.05 23.94
N GLU A 152 21.19 -6.31 23.83
CA GLU A 152 21.14 -7.27 24.93
C GLU A 152 22.55 -7.79 25.19
N THR A 153 22.90 -7.88 26.47
CA THR A 153 24.19 -8.38 26.94
C THR A 153 23.97 -9.49 27.94
N GLY A 154 24.95 -10.39 28.06
CA GLY A 154 24.94 -11.44 29.06
C GLY A 154 26.29 -12.12 29.18
N VAL A 155 26.35 -13.14 30.02
CA VAL A 155 27.53 -13.97 30.23
C VAL A 155 27.12 -15.43 30.07
N VAL A 156 27.94 -16.21 29.39
CA VAL A 156 27.74 -17.65 29.20
C VAL A 156 29.04 -18.38 29.51
N ASP A 157 28.93 -19.66 29.85
CA ASP A 157 30.10 -20.48 30.09
C ASP A 157 30.89 -20.71 28.78
N CYS A 158 32.19 -20.94 28.94
CA CYS A 158 33.12 -21.30 27.89
C CYS A 158 34.09 -22.34 28.40
N GLU A 159 34.44 -23.28 27.54
CA GLU A 159 35.43 -24.31 27.85
C GLU A 159 36.72 -24.02 27.08
N ARG A 160 37.85 -24.13 27.78
CA ARG A 160 39.20 -24.03 27.21
C ARG A 160 39.90 -25.38 27.34
N PRO A 161 41.06 -25.59 26.69
CA PRO A 161 41.85 -26.79 26.94
C PRO A 161 42.13 -26.96 28.44
N PRO A 162 42.17 -28.20 28.96
CA PRO A 162 42.45 -28.48 30.37
C PRO A 162 43.70 -27.77 30.88
N CYS A 163 43.73 -27.44 32.18
CA CYS A 163 44.87 -26.74 32.73
C CYS A 163 46.09 -27.67 32.83
N PRO A 164 47.31 -27.17 32.54
CA PRO A 164 48.53 -27.97 32.71
C PRO A 164 48.63 -28.48 34.15
N GLY A 165 48.68 -29.81 34.32
CA GLY A 165 48.77 -30.45 35.63
C GLY A 165 47.44 -31.00 36.18
N GLU A 166 46.31 -30.75 35.52
CA GLU A 166 45.05 -31.43 35.86
C GLU A 166 45.08 -32.86 35.31
N LYS A 167 45.17 -33.84 36.20
CA LYS A 167 44.97 -35.25 35.85
C LYS A 167 43.48 -35.44 35.60
N ASN A 168 43.10 -35.76 34.36
CA ASN A 168 41.72 -36.15 34.04
C ASN A 168 41.39 -37.43 34.81
N ASN A 169 40.75 -37.30 35.98
CA ASN A 169 40.15 -38.43 36.66
C ASN A 169 39.01 -38.93 35.77
N THR A 170 39.31 -40.02 35.06
CA THR A 170 38.38 -40.78 34.23
C THR A 170 37.79 -41.90 35.07
#